data_AF-A0A2U1AZR5-F1
#
_entry.id   AF-A0A2U1AZR5-F1
#
_cell.length_a   1.000
_cell.length_b   1.000
_cell.length_c   1.000
_cell.angle_alpha   90.00
_cell.angle_beta   90.00
_cell.angle_gamma   90.00
#
_symmetry.space_group_name_H-M   'P 1'
#
loop_
_entity.id
_entity.type
_entity.pdbx_description
1 polymer ?
#
loop_
_entity_poly.entity_id
_entity_poly.type
_entity_poly.pdbx_seq_one_letter_code
_entity_poly.pdbx_strand_id
1 'polypeptide(L)'
;MKLTNFEIEDTVTLHYTGLYLDLHNDYDFHEFKYSLSSQVFEIQWDKLETEETTSNNIDKFKLRFSAVSFLKIQERDAEVPVSEDKCLDVLGWLPQNMRQVMDSFGLKPDYKNDDMILIFRGGQTIKINAEQVDLIVLEQ
;
A
#
# COMPACT_ATOMS: atom_id res chain seq x y z
N MET A 1 4.07 -11.15 8.80
CA MET A 1 3.52 -10.86 7.46
C MET A 1 4.34 -11.57 6.39
N LYS A 2 3.69 -12.23 5.44
CA LYS A 2 4.34 -12.85 4.28
C LYS A 2 3.77 -12.27 2.99
N LEU A 3 4.63 -11.69 2.16
CA LEU A 3 4.29 -11.34 0.77
C LEU A 3 4.43 -12.61 -0.08
N THR A 4 3.43 -12.94 -0.90
CA THR A 4 3.35 -14.28 -1.53
C THR A 4 3.73 -14.31 -3.00
N ASN A 5 3.37 -13.29 -3.75
CA ASN A 5 3.48 -13.25 -5.21
C ASN A 5 4.07 -11.95 -5.76
N PHE A 6 4.48 -11.04 -4.88
CA PHE A 6 5.13 -9.79 -5.22
C PHE A 6 6.22 -9.45 -4.20
N GLU A 7 7.10 -8.55 -4.59
CA GLU A 7 8.16 -7.98 -3.77
C GLU A 7 8.00 -6.46 -3.73
N ILE A 8 8.54 -5.83 -2.70
CA ILE A 8 8.66 -4.37 -2.60
C ILE A 8 10.11 -4.05 -2.96
N GLU A 9 10.32 -3.35 -4.07
CA GLU A 9 11.65 -3.04 -4.60
C GLU A 9 12.24 -1.82 -3.87
N ASP A 10 11.43 -0.78 -3.68
CA ASP A 10 11.78 0.44 -2.98
C ASP A 10 10.57 1.00 -2.19
N THR A 11 10.56 2.31 -1.92
CA THR A 11 9.48 2.93 -1.14
C THR A 11 8.18 3.14 -1.90
N VAL A 12 8.14 2.97 -3.23
CA VAL A 12 6.93 3.21 -4.01
C VAL A 12 6.71 2.16 -5.09
N THR A 13 7.65 1.25 -5.31
CA THR A 13 7.63 0.29 -6.42
C THR A 13 7.38 -1.13 -5.92
N LEU A 14 6.39 -1.79 -6.52
CA LEU A 14 6.18 -3.23 -6.38
C LEU A 14 6.78 -3.98 -7.58
N HIS A 15 7.44 -5.11 -7.32
CA HIS A 15 7.86 -6.04 -8.36
C HIS A 15 6.91 -7.24 -8.38
N TYR A 16 6.20 -7.43 -9.49
CA TYR A 16 5.19 -8.48 -9.65
C TYR A 16 5.32 -9.14 -11.02
N THR A 17 5.59 -10.45 -11.06
CA THR A 17 5.68 -11.24 -12.31
C THR A 17 6.61 -10.65 -13.39
N GLY A 18 7.72 -10.04 -12.98
CA GLY A 18 8.68 -9.39 -13.90
C GLY A 18 8.30 -7.96 -14.31
N LEU A 19 7.22 -7.40 -13.76
CA LEU A 19 6.78 -6.03 -13.96
C LEU A 19 7.10 -5.18 -12.74
N TYR A 20 7.52 -3.95 -12.98
CA TYR A 20 7.66 -2.92 -11.95
C TYR A 20 6.41 -2.04 -11.97
N LEU A 21 5.75 -1.92 -10.83
CA LEU A 21 4.55 -1.13 -10.63
C LEU A 21 4.93 0.05 -9.73
N ASP A 22 5.20 1.22 -10.31
CA ASP A 22 5.50 2.45 -9.57
C ASP A 22 4.19 3.07 -9.05
N LEU A 23 3.93 2.89 -7.76
CA LEU A 23 2.68 3.33 -7.14
C LEU A 23 2.59 4.84 -6.92
N HIS A 24 3.67 5.59 -7.13
CA HIS A 24 3.69 7.05 -7.02
C HIS A 24 3.39 7.72 -8.36
N ASN A 25 4.02 7.21 -9.42
CA ASN A 25 3.99 7.85 -10.74
C ASN A 25 2.98 7.23 -11.70
N ASP A 26 2.60 5.96 -11.51
CA ASP A 26 1.84 5.22 -12.51
C ASP A 26 0.43 4.84 -12.04
N TYR A 27 0.13 4.98 -10.74
CA TYR A 27 -1.12 4.53 -10.14
C TYR A 27 -1.69 5.55 -9.16
N ASP A 28 -3.01 5.71 -9.20
CA ASP A 28 -3.80 6.38 -8.17
C ASP A 28 -4.28 5.34 -7.15
N PHE A 29 -4.10 5.64 -5.86
CA PHE A 29 -4.84 4.95 -4.81
C PHE A 29 -6.34 5.24 -4.95
N HIS A 30 -7.13 4.18 -5.05
CA HIS A 30 -8.57 4.28 -5.33
C HIS A 30 -9.40 4.20 -4.04
N GLU A 31 -9.19 3.14 -3.27
CA GLU A 31 -9.96 2.87 -2.05
C GLU A 31 -9.24 1.90 -1.13
N PHE A 32 -9.75 1.82 0.10
CA PHE A 32 -9.50 0.69 0.99
C PHE A 32 -10.82 0.15 1.56
N LYS A 33 -10.85 -1.15 1.84
CA LYS A 33 -12.01 -1.85 2.41
C LYS A 33 -11.55 -2.76 3.55
N TYR A 34 -12.30 -2.78 4.66
CA TYR A 34 -12.07 -3.71 5.76
C TYR A 34 -13.30 -4.57 6.04
N SER A 35 -13.12 -5.89 5.97
CA SER A 35 -14.15 -6.87 6.30
C SER A 35 -13.90 -7.46 7.68
N LEU A 36 -14.78 -7.15 8.64
CA LEU A 36 -14.69 -7.67 10.01
C LEU A 36 -14.91 -9.18 10.10
N SER A 37 -15.81 -9.73 9.27
CA SER A 37 -16.16 -11.16 9.33
C SER A 37 -15.03 -12.05 8.83
N SER A 38 -14.26 -11.58 7.84
CA SER A 38 -13.14 -12.32 7.26
C SER A 38 -11.78 -11.82 7.71
N GLN A 39 -11.70 -10.73 8.49
CA GLN A 39 -10.45 -10.07 8.90
C GLN A 39 -9.53 -9.79 7.70
N VAL A 40 -10.12 -9.25 6.64
CA VAL A 40 -9.43 -8.93 5.38
C VAL A 40 -9.45 -7.41 5.19
N PHE A 41 -8.27 -6.84 4.97
CA PHE A 41 -8.11 -5.46 4.52
C PHE A 41 -7.63 -5.47 3.07
N GLU A 42 -8.26 -4.68 2.23
CA GLU A 42 -7.89 -4.56 0.81
C GLU A 42 -7.60 -3.10 0.51
N ILE A 43 -6.54 -2.87 -0.24
CA ILE A 43 -6.23 -1.56 -0.82
C ILE A 43 -6.17 -1.71 -2.34
N GLN A 44 -6.85 -0.84 -3.07
CA GLN A 44 -6.90 -0.87 -4.53
C GLN A 44 -6.17 0.32 -5.14
N TRP A 45 -5.49 0.05 -6.25
CA TRP A 45 -4.88 1.04 -7.13
C TRP A 45 -5.43 0.92 -8.54
N ASP A 46 -5.62 2.08 -9.17
CA ASP A 46 -6.03 2.23 -10.56
C ASP A 46 -4.90 2.93 -11.32
N LYS A 47 -4.55 2.42 -12.50
CA LYS A 47 -3.51 2.98 -13.36
C LYS A 47 -3.92 4.40 -13.79
N LEU A 48 -2.96 5.32 -13.76
CA LEU A 48 -3.17 6.67 -14.25
C LEU A 48 -3.36 6.68 -15.78
N GLU A 49 -4.30 7.47 -16.27
CA GLU A 49 -4.43 7.78 -17.69
C GLU A 49 -3.42 8.88 -18.06
N THR A 50 -2.14 8.53 -18.20
CA THR A 50 -1.08 9.45 -18.66
C THR A 50 -0.66 9.15 -20.10
N GLU A 51 -0.20 10.18 -20.83
CA GLU A 51 0.26 10.05 -22.23
C GLU A 51 1.51 9.17 -22.36
N GLU A 52 2.32 9.07 -21.31
CA GLU A 52 3.46 8.16 -21.21
C GLU A 52 2.97 6.83 -20.63
N THR A 53 2.38 6.01 -21.50
CA THR A 53 1.93 4.66 -21.15
C THR A 53 3.04 3.88 -20.47
N THR A 54 2.90 3.69 -19.16
CA THR A 54 3.76 2.81 -18.39
C THR A 54 3.63 1.42 -18.97
N SER A 55 4.78 0.82 -19.28
CA SER A 55 4.90 -0.35 -20.17
C SER A 55 4.20 -1.62 -19.68
N ASN A 56 3.63 -1.60 -18.46
CA ASN A 56 2.89 -2.72 -17.91
C ASN A 56 1.41 -2.69 -18.38
N ASN A 57 0.79 -3.86 -18.42
CA ASN A 57 -0.60 -4.06 -18.85
C ASN A 57 -1.58 -4.25 -17.68
N ILE A 58 -1.22 -3.80 -16.47
CA ILE A 58 -2.05 -3.95 -15.27
C ILE A 58 -2.75 -2.62 -15.02
N ASP A 59 -4.03 -2.56 -15.43
CA ASP A 59 -4.83 -1.35 -15.25
C ASP A 59 -5.31 -1.17 -13.81
N LYS A 60 -5.59 -2.28 -13.12
CA LYS A 60 -6.09 -2.26 -11.74
C LYS A 60 -5.56 -3.46 -10.97
N PHE A 61 -5.21 -3.23 -9.72
CA PHE A 61 -4.87 -4.32 -8.81
C PHE A 61 -5.19 -3.91 -7.37
N LYS A 62 -5.18 -4.90 -6.49
CA LYS A 62 -5.27 -4.66 -5.05
C LYS A 62 -4.23 -5.44 -4.28
N LEU A 63 -3.80 -4.88 -3.15
CA LEU A 63 -3.12 -5.62 -2.10
C LEU A 63 -4.15 -6.13 -1.11
N ARG A 64 -4.23 -7.44 -0.96
CA ARG A 64 -5.14 -8.11 -0.04
C ARG A 64 -4.38 -8.62 1.17
N PHE A 65 -4.66 -8.04 2.32
CA PHE A 65 -4.12 -8.42 3.63
C PHE A 65 -5.09 -9.39 4.30
N SER A 66 -4.66 -10.62 4.54
CA SER A 66 -5.49 -11.68 5.15
C SER A 66 -5.06 -11.96 6.59
N ALA A 67 -6.04 -12.26 7.45
CA ALA A 67 -5.86 -12.44 8.89
C ALA A 67 -5.17 -11.21 9.51
N VAL A 68 -5.80 -10.04 9.32
CA VAL A 68 -5.31 -8.77 9.86
C VAL A 68 -5.32 -8.80 11.39
N SER A 69 -4.13 -8.65 11.98
CA SER A 69 -3.92 -8.65 13.43
C SER A 69 -3.76 -7.24 14.01
N PHE A 70 -3.46 -6.26 13.16
CA PHE A 70 -3.35 -4.85 13.53
C PHE A 70 -3.72 -3.97 12.35
N LEU A 71 -4.49 -2.92 12.61
CA LEU A 71 -4.84 -1.87 11.65
C LEU A 71 -4.92 -0.55 12.40
N LYS A 72 -4.19 0.46 11.93
CA LYS A 72 -4.28 1.85 12.41
C LYS A 72 -4.27 2.78 11.21
N ILE A 73 -5.24 3.67 11.16
CA ILE A 73 -5.39 4.67 10.10
C ILE A 73 -5.34 6.04 10.76
N GLN A 74 -4.45 6.90 10.27
CA GLN A 74 -4.38 8.31 10.64
C GLN A 74 -5.17 9.14 9.62
N GLU A 75 -5.82 10.20 10.10
CA GLU A 75 -6.47 11.19 9.28
C GLU A 75 -5.53 11.80 8.23
N ARG A 76 -6.11 12.31 7.15
CA ARG A 76 -5.42 13.18 6.20
C ARG A 76 -5.00 14.50 6.84
N ASP A 77 -4.07 15.20 6.21
CA ASP A 77 -3.85 16.63 6.45
C ASP A 77 -4.95 17.45 5.75
N ALA A 78 -5.64 18.31 6.51
CA ALA A 78 -6.71 19.14 5.99
C ALA A 78 -6.22 20.33 5.16
N GLU A 79 -4.95 20.73 5.32
CA GLU A 79 -4.34 21.85 4.59
C GLU A 79 -3.78 21.44 3.23
N VAL A 80 -3.57 20.13 3.01
CA VAL A 80 -3.12 19.59 1.72
C VAL A 80 -4.33 19.45 0.78
N PRO A 81 -4.19 19.66 -0.55
CA PRO A 81 -5.28 19.42 -1.50
C PRO A 81 -5.78 17.97 -1.51
N VAL A 82 -7.08 17.75 -1.73
CA VAL A 82 -7.68 16.41 -1.80
C VAL A 82 -7.12 15.56 -2.94
N SER A 83 -6.64 16.20 -4.01
CA SER A 83 -6.00 15.50 -5.13
C SER A 83 -4.76 14.71 -4.72
N GLU A 84 -4.07 15.10 -3.64
CA GLU A 84 -2.85 14.45 -3.16
C GLU A 84 -3.14 13.17 -2.35
N ASP A 85 -4.38 12.94 -1.90
CA ASP A 85 -4.76 11.76 -1.11
C ASP A 85 -4.55 10.45 -1.87
N LYS A 86 -4.58 10.52 -3.21
CA LYS A 86 -4.46 9.36 -4.08
C LYS A 86 -3.00 8.98 -4.37
N CYS A 87 -2.05 9.87 -4.13
CA CYS A 87 -0.66 9.65 -4.45
C CYS A 87 0.06 9.05 -3.23
N LEU A 88 0.58 7.85 -3.38
CA LEU A 88 1.42 7.21 -2.37
C LEU A 88 2.77 7.94 -2.30
N ASP A 89 3.16 8.43 -1.14
CA ASP A 89 4.49 9.01 -0.95
C ASP A 89 5.50 7.93 -0.55
N VAL A 90 5.11 7.05 0.38
CA VAL A 90 5.98 6.02 0.91
C VAL A 90 5.20 4.76 1.29
N LEU A 91 5.76 3.62 0.93
CA LEU A 91 5.53 2.30 1.48
C LEU A 91 6.80 1.88 2.23
N GLY A 92 6.65 1.47 3.48
CA GLY A 92 7.77 1.01 4.28
C GLY A 92 7.33 0.15 5.45
N TRP A 93 8.22 0.05 6.43
CA TRP A 93 8.07 -0.87 7.55
C TRP A 93 8.44 -0.21 8.86
N LEU A 94 7.72 -0.53 9.93
CA LEU A 94 8.11 -0.12 11.28
C LEU A 94 7.90 -1.25 12.28
N PRO A 95 8.80 -1.41 13.26
CA PRO A 95 8.62 -2.38 14.34
C PRO A 95 7.30 -2.22 15.08
N GLN A 96 6.73 -3.33 15.53
CA GLN A 96 5.45 -3.37 16.28
C GLN A 96 5.46 -2.53 17.56
N ASN A 97 6.61 -2.28 18.19
CA ASN A 97 6.71 -1.38 19.34
C ASN A 97 6.60 0.11 18.97
N MET A 98 6.65 0.45 17.67
CA MET A 98 6.49 1.80 17.12
C MET A 98 5.12 2.02 16.47
N ARG A 99 4.09 1.26 16.87
CA ARG A 99 2.70 1.41 16.38
C ARG A 99 2.09 2.81 16.58
N GLN A 100 2.67 3.63 17.45
CA GLN A 100 2.22 5.02 17.63
C GLN A 100 2.83 6.01 16.64
N VAL A 101 3.99 5.70 16.05
CA VAL A 101 4.66 6.56 15.06
C VAL A 101 3.99 6.39 13.70
N MET A 102 3.50 7.45 13.09
CA MET A 102 2.72 7.38 11.83
C MET A 102 3.30 8.27 10.72
N ASP A 103 4.47 8.86 10.93
CA ASP A 103 5.12 9.85 10.08
C ASP A 103 6.57 9.46 9.74
N SER A 104 6.90 8.18 9.92
CA SER A 104 8.24 7.64 9.71
C SER A 104 8.17 6.23 9.14
N PHE A 105 9.27 5.77 8.55
CA PHE A 105 9.36 4.47 7.92
C PHE A 105 10.80 3.96 7.94
N GLY A 106 10.94 2.65 7.98
CA GLY A 106 12.17 1.91 7.67
C GLY A 106 12.07 1.25 6.29
N LEU A 107 13.22 1.09 5.64
CA LEU A 107 13.32 0.50 4.30
C LEU A 107 13.43 -1.03 4.32
N LYS A 108 13.95 -1.60 5.42
CA LYS A 108 14.24 -3.03 5.52
C LYS A 108 13.27 -3.68 6.50
N PRO A 109 12.35 -4.56 6.04
CA PRO A 109 11.44 -5.24 6.92
C PRO A 109 12.12 -6.33 7.75
N ASP A 110 11.80 -6.39 9.04
CA ASP A 110 11.63 -7.65 9.75
C ASP A 110 10.18 -8.11 9.59
N TYR A 111 9.91 -8.90 8.56
CA TYR A 111 8.57 -9.40 8.22
C TYR A 111 7.82 -10.09 9.38
N LYS A 112 8.53 -10.54 10.43
CA LYS A 112 7.91 -11.15 11.61
C LYS A 112 7.45 -10.11 12.63
N ASN A 113 8.22 -9.05 12.80
CA ASN A 113 8.09 -8.10 13.91
C ASN A 113 7.72 -6.68 13.47
N ASP A 114 7.62 -6.43 12.17
CA ASP A 114 7.27 -5.14 11.62
C ASP A 114 5.84 -5.12 11.09
N ASP A 115 5.23 -3.94 11.19
CA ASP A 115 4.00 -3.57 10.53
C ASP A 115 4.35 -2.85 9.21
N MET A 116 3.58 -3.10 8.16
CA MET A 116 3.66 -2.32 6.92
C MET A 116 3.04 -0.95 7.14
N ILE A 117 3.64 0.12 6.62
CA ILE A 117 3.11 1.48 6.66
C ILE A 117 3.05 2.07 5.24
N LEU A 118 1.91 2.70 4.91
CA LEU A 118 1.68 3.44 3.68
C LEU A 118 1.36 4.89 4.06
N ILE A 119 2.17 5.83 3.59
CA ILE A 119 2.04 7.28 3.81
C ILE A 119 1.68 7.91 2.46
N PHE A 120 0.60 8.66 2.43
CA PHE A 120 0.11 9.35 1.23
C PHE A 120 0.50 10.82 1.26
N ARG A 121 0.66 11.44 0.08
CA ARG A 121 1.01 12.87 -0.02
C ARG A 121 -0.04 13.79 0.62
N GLY A 122 -1.30 13.36 0.64
CA GLY A 122 -2.40 13.98 1.39
C GLY A 122 -2.26 13.91 2.93
N GLY A 123 -1.20 13.31 3.47
CA GLY A 123 -0.93 13.17 4.91
C GLY A 123 -1.63 11.99 5.59
N GLN A 124 -2.58 11.33 4.91
CA GLN A 124 -3.19 10.10 5.42
C GLN A 124 -2.13 9.01 5.54
N THR A 125 -2.20 8.20 6.59
CA THR A 125 -1.30 7.07 6.79
C THR A 125 -2.06 5.84 7.23
N ILE A 126 -1.72 4.69 6.64
CA ILE A 126 -2.30 3.40 6.95
C ILE A 126 -1.16 2.49 7.44
N LYS A 127 -1.29 1.93 8.64
CA LYS A 127 -0.36 0.95 9.22
C LYS A 127 -1.06 -0.37 9.49
N ILE A 128 -0.50 -1.47 9.01
CA ILE A 128 -1.18 -2.78 8.96
C ILE A 128 -0.22 -3.89 9.36
N ASN A 129 -0.71 -4.84 10.16
CA ASN A 129 -0.12 -6.16 10.29
C ASN A 129 -1.12 -7.24 9.90
N ALA A 130 -0.65 -8.23 9.16
CA ALA A 130 -1.43 -9.34 8.67
C ALA A 130 -0.54 -10.58 8.57
N GLU A 131 -1.16 -11.76 8.52
CA GLU A 131 -0.45 -13.00 8.29
C GLU A 131 0.15 -13.02 6.88
N GLN A 132 -0.68 -12.67 5.88
CA GLN A 132 -0.38 -12.80 4.46
C GLN A 132 -0.82 -11.56 3.68
N VAL A 133 -0.06 -11.21 2.64
CA VAL A 133 -0.42 -10.20 1.65
C VAL A 133 -0.23 -10.75 0.24
N ASP A 134 -1.28 -10.61 -0.56
CA ASP A 134 -1.28 -11.01 -1.97
C ASP A 134 -1.56 -9.79 -2.85
N LEU A 135 -0.86 -9.68 -3.98
CA LEU A 135 -1.25 -8.78 -5.06
C LEU A 135 -2.26 -9.50 -5.95
N ILE A 136 -3.42 -8.89 -6.19
CA ILE A 136 -4.48 -9.44 -7.03
C ILE A 136 -4.76 -8.45 -8.15
N VAL A 137 -4.44 -8.83 -9.38
CA VAL A 137 -4.85 -8.09 -10.58
C VAL A 137 -6.37 -8.19 -10.72
N LEU A 138 -7.02 -7.07 -11.00
CA LEU A 138 -8.46 -7.00 -11.17
C LEU A 138 -8.77 -6.96 -12.67
N GLU A 139 -9.66 -7.87 -13.11
CA GLU A 139 -10.19 -7.83 -14.47
C GLU A 139 -11.17 -6.66 -14.61
N GLN A 140 -11.20 -6.03 -15.78
CA GLN A 140 -12.17 -4.97 -16.11
C GLN A 140 -13.60 -5.52 -16.25
#